data_AF-A0A2H9L2P4-F1
#
_entry.id   AF-A0A2H9L2P4-F1
#
_cell.length_a   1.000
_cell.length_b   1.000
_cell.length_c   1.000
_cell.angle_alpha   90.00
_cell.angle_beta   90.00
_cell.angle_gamma   90.00
#
_symmetry.space_group_name_H-M   'P 1'
#
loop_
_entity.id
_entity.type
_entity.pdbx_description
1 polymer ?
#
loop_
_entity_poly.entity_id
_entity_poly.type
_entity_poly.pdbx_seq_one_letter_code
_entity_poly.pdbx_strand_id
1 'polypeptide(L)'
;YKTVSLASRKQVPFGIAQLGRAFRNEIAPRNFLFRVREFTQMEIEYFVHPDKLNECELPKQLLELEVAVLTADAQEKKTDAAVLSFSEMIDKKIIGTKWHAYWLAECVYWLQSLGLKKTSMRLRQHVSGELSHYSRETWDVEFDYGEWGWKELLGVANRGDYDITQHAKGSGKDMSLYDEASKQKFVPVVIEPSGGIDRIFLALLVDAFEEKPDKEGVRNVLHLHPEIAPVTVAVFPLMKKDGLAEKGRAVFEELRKHFVCEYDESGSIGRRYA
;
A
#
# COMPACT_ATOMS: atom_id res chain seq x y z
N TYR A 1 7.44 3.06 21.72
CA TYR A 1 5.99 2.78 21.75
C TYR A 1 5.33 3.01 23.12
N LYS A 2 5.89 2.56 24.27
CA LYS A 2 5.25 2.77 25.60
C LYS A 2 4.84 4.21 25.88
N THR A 3 5.72 5.17 25.62
CA THR A 3 5.40 6.60 25.78
C THR A 3 4.21 7.01 24.93
N VAL A 4 4.10 6.51 23.70
CA VAL A 4 2.95 6.78 22.81
C VAL A 4 1.68 6.19 23.39
N SER A 5 1.69 4.92 23.81
CA SER A 5 0.55 4.27 24.46
C SER A 5 0.08 5.02 25.71
N LEU A 6 1.01 5.42 26.59
CA LEU A 6 0.71 6.16 27.81
C LEU A 6 0.16 7.57 27.53
N ALA A 7 0.82 8.34 26.66
CA ALA A 7 0.44 9.71 26.36
C ALA A 7 -0.91 9.77 25.63
N SER A 8 -1.16 8.84 24.70
CA SER A 8 -2.43 8.73 23.98
C SER A 8 -3.51 7.97 24.76
N ARG A 9 -3.16 7.39 25.92
CA ARG A 9 -4.03 6.52 26.74
C ARG A 9 -4.65 5.37 25.93
N LYS A 10 -3.90 4.83 24.97
CA LYS A 10 -4.32 3.71 24.12
C LYS A 10 -3.90 2.38 24.74
N GLN A 11 -4.85 1.47 24.87
CA GLN A 11 -4.61 0.05 25.10
C GLN A 11 -4.46 -0.67 23.76
N VAL A 12 -3.87 -1.86 23.77
CA VAL A 12 -3.83 -2.71 22.58
C VAL A 12 -5.24 -3.21 22.23
N PRO A 13 -5.58 -3.34 20.94
CA PRO A 13 -4.71 -3.10 19.80
C PRO A 13 -4.57 -1.61 19.42
N PHE A 14 -3.36 -1.19 19.03
CA PHE A 14 -3.12 0.16 18.49
C PHE A 14 -1.93 0.18 17.54
N GLY A 15 -1.88 1.15 16.62
CA GLY A 15 -0.78 1.32 15.67
C GLY A 15 0.02 2.59 15.89
N ILE A 16 1.30 2.55 15.50
CA ILE A 16 2.14 3.74 15.33
C ILE A 16 2.60 3.75 13.87
N ALA A 17 2.22 4.79 13.13
CA ALA A 17 2.63 4.94 11.74
C ALA A 17 3.78 5.95 11.61
N GLN A 18 4.68 5.71 10.67
CA GLN A 18 5.71 6.64 10.26
C GLN A 18 5.77 6.74 8.74
N LEU A 19 5.89 7.97 8.23
CA LEU A 19 6.20 8.26 6.83
C LEU A 19 7.49 9.07 6.80
N GLY A 20 8.51 8.60 6.10
CA GLY A 20 9.80 9.27 6.10
C GLY A 20 10.78 8.76 5.06
N ARG A 21 11.95 9.40 4.99
CA ARG A 21 13.05 8.97 4.13
C ARG A 21 13.78 7.78 4.77
N ALA A 22 14.02 6.76 3.97
CA ALA A 22 14.84 5.61 4.31
C ALA A 22 16.04 5.55 3.36
N PHE A 23 17.15 5.02 3.86
CA PHE A 23 18.41 4.92 3.12
C PHE A 23 18.89 3.48 3.11
N ARG A 24 19.25 2.98 1.93
CA ARG A 24 19.93 1.68 1.77
C ARG A 24 21.14 1.91 0.89
N ASN A 25 22.33 1.50 1.34
CA ASN A 25 23.57 1.65 0.56
C ASN A 25 23.65 0.58 -0.53
N GLU A 26 22.73 0.67 -1.48
CA GLU A 26 22.58 -0.28 -2.57
C GLU A 26 23.83 -0.29 -3.47
N ILE A 27 24.33 -1.51 -3.74
CA ILE A 27 25.55 -1.74 -4.51
C ILE A 27 25.33 -1.30 -5.96
N ALA A 28 24.21 -1.72 -6.56
CA ALA A 28 23.87 -1.43 -7.95
C ALA A 28 22.42 -0.92 -8.07
N PRO A 29 22.20 0.40 -7.94
CA PRO A 29 20.91 1.03 -8.25
C PRO A 29 20.52 0.76 -9.71
N ARG A 30 19.25 0.41 -9.95
CA ARG A 30 18.73 0.04 -11.29
C ARG A 30 17.21 0.14 -11.34
N ASN A 31 16.66 0.03 -12.54
CA ASN A 31 15.21 -0.02 -12.80
C ASN A 31 14.48 1.22 -12.25
N PHE A 32 15.01 2.40 -12.57
CA PHE A 32 14.43 3.69 -12.22
C PHE A 32 14.15 3.82 -10.71
N LEU A 33 12.89 4.08 -10.30
CA LEU A 33 12.48 4.23 -8.90
C LEU A 33 12.48 2.91 -8.11
N PHE A 34 12.66 1.77 -8.77
CA PHE A 34 12.50 0.47 -8.12
C PHE A 34 13.63 0.13 -7.14
N ARG A 35 14.88 0.48 -7.51
CA ARG A 35 16.08 0.17 -6.72
C ARG A 35 16.97 1.40 -6.60
N VAL A 36 16.73 2.18 -5.55
CA VAL A 36 17.38 3.46 -5.24
C VAL A 36 18.08 3.41 -3.87
N ARG A 37 18.92 4.42 -3.58
CA ARG A 37 19.64 4.53 -2.30
C ARG A 37 18.89 5.33 -1.24
N GLU A 38 18.00 6.22 -1.67
CA GLU A 38 17.11 7.01 -0.83
C GLU A 38 15.69 6.84 -1.40
N PHE A 39 14.73 6.53 -0.54
CA PHE A 39 13.33 6.38 -0.91
C PHE A 39 12.44 6.81 0.25
N THR A 40 11.16 7.07 -0.04
CA THR A 40 10.16 7.34 0.98
C THR A 40 9.47 6.04 1.37
N GLN A 41 9.43 5.77 2.66
CA GLN A 41 8.83 4.56 3.21
C GLN A 41 7.69 4.94 4.14
N MET A 42 6.61 4.18 4.05
CA MET A 42 5.54 4.17 5.04
C MET A 42 5.60 2.86 5.82
N GLU A 43 5.50 2.94 7.14
CA GLU A 43 5.49 1.77 8.02
C GLU A 43 4.44 1.98 9.11
N ILE A 44 3.79 0.90 9.49
CA ILE A 44 2.88 0.86 10.64
C ILE A 44 3.34 -0.24 11.57
N GLU A 45 3.63 0.10 12.82
CA GLU A 45 3.87 -0.87 13.88
C GLU A 45 2.55 -1.09 14.62
N TYR A 46 1.87 -2.20 14.34
CA TYR A 46 0.58 -2.51 14.96
C TYR A 46 0.72 -3.51 16.13
N PHE A 47 0.49 -3.01 17.33
CA PHE A 47 0.66 -3.75 18.58
C PHE A 47 -0.62 -4.47 18.96
N VAL A 48 -0.56 -5.79 19.13
CA VAL A 48 -1.68 -6.66 19.49
C VAL A 48 -1.35 -7.46 20.75
N HIS A 49 -2.33 -7.73 21.60
CA HIS A 49 -2.14 -8.62 22.74
C HIS A 49 -1.85 -10.06 22.24
N PRO A 50 -0.85 -10.78 22.77
CA PRO A 50 -0.46 -12.11 22.28
C PRO A 50 -1.60 -13.14 22.31
N ASP A 51 -2.46 -13.08 23.33
CA ASP A 51 -3.61 -13.99 23.45
C ASP A 51 -4.83 -13.59 22.61
N LYS A 52 -4.79 -12.41 21.96
CA LYS A 52 -5.93 -11.82 21.22
C LYS A 52 -5.66 -11.71 19.72
N LEU A 53 -4.70 -12.46 19.19
CA LEU A 53 -4.33 -12.44 17.77
C LEU A 53 -5.48 -12.80 16.81
N ASN A 54 -6.50 -13.52 17.31
CA ASN A 54 -7.70 -13.88 16.56
C ASN A 54 -8.96 -13.09 16.98
N GLU A 55 -8.85 -12.17 17.94
CA GLU A 55 -9.93 -11.25 18.31
C GLU A 55 -9.90 -10.01 17.39
N CYS A 56 -10.18 -10.24 16.11
CA CYS A 56 -10.30 -9.21 15.08
C CYS A 56 -11.57 -9.44 14.27
N GLU A 57 -12.41 -8.41 14.16
CA GLU A 57 -13.59 -8.40 13.32
C GLU A 57 -13.27 -7.65 12.02
N LEU A 58 -12.99 -8.40 10.95
CA LEU A 58 -12.76 -7.80 9.65
C LEU A 58 -14.10 -7.30 9.07
N PRO A 59 -14.15 -6.08 8.53
CA PRO A 59 -15.30 -5.61 7.77
C PRO A 59 -15.64 -6.55 6.61
N LYS A 60 -16.93 -6.67 6.27
CA LYS A 60 -17.43 -7.53 5.19
C LYS A 60 -16.68 -7.31 3.86
N GLN A 61 -16.41 -6.06 3.51
CA GLN A 61 -15.69 -5.69 2.29
C GLN A 61 -14.28 -6.28 2.23
N LEU A 62 -13.60 -6.45 3.37
CA LEU A 62 -12.28 -7.05 3.42
C LEU A 62 -12.36 -8.58 3.34
N LEU A 63 -13.37 -9.18 4.00
CA LEU A 63 -13.58 -10.63 3.96
C LEU A 63 -13.89 -11.14 2.54
N GLU A 64 -14.69 -10.37 1.80
CA GLU A 64 -15.09 -10.68 0.41
C GLU A 64 -14.04 -10.23 -0.62
N LEU A 65 -12.99 -9.51 -0.20
CA LEU A 65 -11.92 -9.08 -1.10
C LEU A 65 -11.17 -10.30 -1.63
N GLU A 66 -11.14 -10.43 -2.94
CA GLU A 66 -10.44 -11.50 -3.64
C GLU A 66 -9.12 -10.97 -4.24
N VAL A 67 -8.08 -11.80 -4.18
CA VAL A 67 -6.76 -11.50 -4.73
C VAL A 67 -6.09 -12.80 -5.18
N ALA A 68 -5.15 -12.73 -6.13
CA ALA A 68 -4.31 -13.87 -6.45
C ALA A 68 -3.35 -14.15 -5.27
N VAL A 69 -3.22 -15.41 -4.88
CA VAL A 69 -2.46 -15.83 -3.69
C VAL A 69 -1.46 -16.91 -4.08
N LEU A 70 -0.18 -16.61 -3.89
CA LEU A 70 0.94 -17.53 -4.07
C LEU A 70 1.49 -17.92 -2.69
N THR A 71 1.06 -19.07 -2.19
CA THR A 71 1.49 -19.59 -0.88
C THR A 71 2.93 -20.11 -0.92
N ALA A 72 3.54 -20.34 0.25
CA ALA A 72 4.87 -20.95 0.34
C ALA A 72 4.88 -22.37 -0.26
N ASP A 73 3.84 -23.17 0.02
CA ASP A 73 3.66 -24.52 -0.54
C ASP A 73 3.53 -24.50 -2.07
N ALA A 74 2.79 -23.54 -2.62
CA ALA A 74 2.65 -23.38 -4.07
C ALA A 74 3.99 -23.01 -4.74
N GLN A 75 4.82 -22.19 -4.08
CA GLN A 75 6.18 -21.87 -4.56
C GLN A 75 7.08 -23.10 -4.55
N GLU A 76 7.07 -23.89 -3.48
CA GLU A 76 7.86 -25.12 -3.38
C GLU A 76 7.46 -26.15 -4.44
N LYS A 77 6.14 -26.29 -4.68
CA LYS A 77 5.58 -27.20 -5.70
C LYS A 77 5.60 -26.63 -7.12
N LYS A 78 5.99 -25.36 -7.28
CA LYS A 78 5.96 -24.62 -8.55
C LYS A 78 4.59 -24.64 -9.23
N THR A 79 3.54 -24.46 -8.44
CA THR A 79 2.17 -24.31 -8.93
C THR A 79 1.78 -22.84 -9.04
N ASP A 80 0.80 -22.54 -9.87
CA ASP A 80 0.30 -21.18 -10.05
C ASP A 80 -0.41 -20.64 -8.79
N ALA A 81 -0.51 -19.31 -8.73
CA ALA A 81 -1.30 -18.63 -7.71
C ALA A 81 -2.80 -18.95 -7.88
N ALA A 82 -3.52 -19.06 -6.76
CA ALA A 82 -4.97 -19.25 -6.77
C ALA A 82 -5.68 -17.95 -6.36
N VAL A 83 -6.80 -17.62 -6.99
CA VAL A 83 -7.65 -16.51 -6.53
C VAL A 83 -8.43 -16.98 -5.32
N LEU A 84 -8.27 -16.28 -4.20
CA LEU A 84 -8.93 -16.58 -2.93
C LEU A 84 -9.48 -15.31 -2.30
N SER A 85 -10.59 -15.45 -1.58
CA SER A 85 -11.08 -14.40 -0.67
C SER A 85 -10.36 -14.46 0.69
N PHE A 86 -10.34 -13.35 1.43
CA PHE A 86 -9.81 -13.35 2.80
C PHE A 86 -10.62 -14.24 3.75
N SER A 87 -11.94 -14.36 3.54
CA SER A 87 -12.76 -15.32 4.29
C SER A 87 -12.22 -16.75 4.11
N GLU A 88 -11.98 -17.18 2.87
CA GLU A 88 -11.44 -18.51 2.60
C GLU A 88 -10.04 -18.70 3.17
N MET A 89 -9.17 -17.68 3.08
CA MET A 89 -7.82 -17.76 3.65
C MET A 89 -7.83 -17.92 5.16
N ILE A 90 -8.77 -17.26 5.85
CA ILE A 90 -8.96 -17.40 7.30
C ILE A 90 -9.53 -18.78 7.64
N ASP A 91 -10.60 -19.21 6.94
CA ASP A 91 -11.27 -20.48 7.20
C ASP A 91 -10.35 -21.69 6.96
N LYS A 92 -9.54 -21.63 5.90
CA LYS A 92 -8.54 -22.64 5.54
C LYS A 92 -7.24 -22.51 6.34
N LYS A 93 -7.13 -21.51 7.23
CA LYS A 93 -5.91 -21.21 8.02
C LYS A 93 -4.65 -21.02 7.18
N ILE A 94 -4.81 -20.40 6.01
CA ILE A 94 -3.69 -20.03 5.13
C ILE A 94 -2.89 -18.88 5.75
N ILE A 95 -3.59 -17.91 6.37
CA ILE A 95 -2.98 -16.81 7.12
C ILE A 95 -3.03 -17.16 8.61
N GLY A 96 -1.93 -16.96 9.32
CA GLY A 96 -1.76 -17.48 10.68
C GLY A 96 -2.70 -16.88 11.74
N THR A 97 -3.12 -15.62 11.58
CA THR A 97 -3.97 -14.92 12.56
C THR A 97 -4.94 -13.95 11.91
N LYS A 98 -6.09 -13.68 12.53
CA LYS A 98 -7.06 -12.71 11.98
C LYS A 98 -6.52 -11.29 11.90
N TRP A 99 -5.73 -10.84 12.89
CA TRP A 99 -5.11 -9.51 12.81
C TRP A 99 -4.10 -9.40 11.66
N HIS A 100 -3.39 -10.49 11.32
CA HIS A 100 -2.51 -10.49 10.15
C HIS A 100 -3.31 -10.44 8.85
N ALA A 101 -4.41 -11.21 8.77
CA ALA A 101 -5.33 -11.18 7.64
C ALA A 101 -5.98 -9.81 7.44
N TYR A 102 -6.35 -9.12 8.54
CA TYR A 102 -6.88 -7.76 8.49
C TYR A 102 -5.91 -6.80 7.80
N TRP A 103 -4.64 -6.77 8.24
CA TRP A 103 -3.66 -5.86 7.68
C TRP A 103 -3.29 -6.18 6.22
N LEU A 104 -3.24 -7.47 5.87
CA LEU A 104 -3.09 -7.88 4.48
C LEU A 104 -4.26 -7.41 3.61
N ALA A 105 -5.49 -7.57 4.09
CA ALA A 105 -6.69 -7.15 3.38
C ALA A 105 -6.76 -5.63 3.22
N GLU A 106 -6.43 -4.89 4.28
CA GLU A 106 -6.35 -3.43 4.25
C GLU A 106 -5.31 -2.94 3.24
N CYS A 107 -4.12 -3.54 3.18
CA CYS A 107 -3.10 -3.16 2.19
C CYS A 107 -3.55 -3.41 0.75
N VAL A 108 -4.16 -4.57 0.48
CA VAL A 108 -4.69 -4.89 -0.85
C VAL A 108 -5.84 -3.95 -1.22
N TYR A 109 -6.78 -3.75 -0.31
CA TYR A 109 -7.93 -2.87 -0.50
C TYR A 109 -7.50 -1.43 -0.77
N TRP A 110 -6.57 -0.91 0.03
CA TRP A 110 -6.04 0.44 -0.12
C TRP A 110 -5.38 0.63 -1.49
N LEU A 111 -4.51 -0.28 -1.92
CA LEU A 111 -3.87 -0.19 -3.23
C LEU A 111 -4.88 -0.23 -4.39
N GLN A 112 -5.92 -1.07 -4.29
CA GLN A 112 -7.00 -1.10 -5.28
C GLN A 112 -7.83 0.20 -5.27
N SER A 113 -8.07 0.79 -4.10
CA SER A 113 -8.76 2.08 -3.98
C SER A 113 -8.00 3.25 -4.62
N LEU A 114 -6.68 3.15 -4.74
CA LEU A 114 -5.85 4.12 -5.46
C LEU A 114 -5.85 3.90 -6.98
N GLY A 115 -6.46 2.82 -7.47
CA GLY A 115 -6.60 2.52 -8.90
C GLY A 115 -5.79 1.35 -9.42
N LEU A 116 -5.05 0.61 -8.57
CA LEU A 116 -4.39 -0.62 -9.03
C LEU A 116 -5.41 -1.72 -9.34
N LYS A 117 -5.28 -2.34 -10.51
CA LYS A 117 -6.14 -3.42 -10.97
C LYS A 117 -5.84 -4.70 -10.18
N LYS A 118 -6.91 -5.38 -9.77
CA LYS A 118 -6.84 -6.72 -9.14
C LYS A 118 -5.99 -7.72 -9.93
N THR A 119 -6.06 -7.67 -11.27
CA THR A 119 -5.33 -8.57 -12.16
C THR A 119 -3.82 -8.37 -12.16
N SER A 120 -3.37 -7.17 -11.79
CA SER A 120 -1.95 -6.80 -11.76
C SER A 120 -1.32 -7.01 -10.38
N MET A 121 -2.08 -7.57 -9.43
CA MET A 121 -1.69 -7.72 -8.03
C MET A 121 -1.77 -9.17 -7.55
N ARG A 122 -0.87 -9.54 -6.63
CA ARG A 122 -0.98 -10.79 -5.88
C ARG A 122 -0.43 -10.66 -4.47
N LEU A 123 -0.82 -11.57 -3.59
CA LEU A 123 -0.15 -11.85 -2.33
C LEU A 123 0.84 -12.99 -2.53
N ARG A 124 2.08 -12.83 -2.06
CA ARG A 124 3.10 -13.88 -2.05
C ARG A 124 3.58 -14.13 -0.62
N GLN A 125 3.39 -15.34 -0.13
CA GLN A 125 3.90 -15.75 1.18
C GLN A 125 5.41 -15.96 1.11
N HIS A 126 6.17 -15.51 2.11
CA HIS A 126 7.59 -15.84 2.20
C HIS A 126 7.77 -17.34 2.49
N VAL A 127 8.73 -17.97 1.81
CA VAL A 127 9.16 -19.34 2.15
C VAL A 127 10.09 -19.32 3.36
N SER A 128 10.28 -20.47 4.01
CA SER A 128 11.08 -20.58 5.25
C SER A 128 12.51 -20.02 5.14
N GLY A 129 13.15 -20.11 3.96
CA GLY A 129 14.48 -19.55 3.71
C GLY A 129 14.53 -18.04 3.45
N GLU A 130 13.39 -17.40 3.22
CA GLU A 130 13.27 -15.95 2.95
C GLU A 130 12.82 -15.16 4.18
N LEU A 131 12.21 -15.84 5.16
CA LEU A 131 11.75 -15.19 6.38
C LEU A 131 12.90 -14.47 7.08
N SER A 132 12.68 -13.20 7.37
CA SER A 132 13.56 -12.45 8.25
C SER A 132 13.59 -13.12 9.63
N HIS A 133 14.75 -13.13 10.28
CA HIS A 133 14.97 -13.81 11.58
C HIS A 133 14.03 -13.37 12.71
N TYR A 134 13.34 -12.24 12.54
CA TYR A 134 12.37 -11.68 13.47
C TYR A 134 10.91 -11.94 13.09
N SER A 135 10.61 -12.49 11.91
CA SER A 135 9.24 -12.70 11.43
C SER A 135 8.76 -14.14 11.65
N ARG A 136 7.54 -14.27 12.18
CA ARG A 136 6.80 -15.54 12.29
C ARG A 136 6.09 -15.91 10.99
N GLU A 137 5.68 -14.90 10.23
CA GLU A 137 4.97 -15.05 8.96
C GLU A 137 5.08 -13.72 8.21
N THR A 138 5.48 -13.73 6.94
CA THR A 138 5.53 -12.53 6.10
C THR A 138 4.87 -12.80 4.76
N TRP A 139 4.15 -11.80 4.27
CA TRP A 139 3.49 -11.79 2.97
C TRP A 139 3.82 -10.50 2.24
N ASP A 140 4.19 -10.60 0.97
CA ASP A 140 4.38 -9.45 0.10
C ASP A 140 3.11 -9.21 -0.72
N VAL A 141 2.67 -7.96 -0.80
CA VAL A 141 1.78 -7.50 -1.86
C VAL A 141 2.66 -7.17 -3.06
N GLU A 142 2.55 -7.95 -4.11
CA GLU A 142 3.35 -7.82 -5.33
C GLU A 142 2.53 -7.27 -6.49
N PHE A 143 3.21 -6.55 -7.37
CA PHE A 143 2.70 -6.04 -8.64
C PHE A 143 3.46 -6.64 -9.81
N ASP A 144 2.75 -6.92 -10.91
CA ASP A 144 3.35 -7.40 -12.15
C ASP A 144 3.78 -6.24 -13.05
N TYR A 145 5.09 -6.01 -13.14
CA TYR A 145 5.69 -5.01 -14.02
C TYR A 145 5.90 -5.53 -15.46
N GLY A 146 5.26 -6.62 -15.87
CA GLY A 146 5.40 -7.22 -17.19
C GLY A 146 6.79 -7.84 -17.37
N GLU A 147 7.65 -7.22 -18.19
CA GLU A 147 8.99 -7.75 -18.46
C GLU A 147 9.89 -7.81 -17.22
N TRP A 148 9.62 -6.98 -16.20
CA TRP A 148 10.37 -7.05 -14.94
C TRP A 148 9.81 -8.11 -13.99
N GLY A 149 8.67 -8.68 -14.34
CA GLY A 149 7.90 -9.65 -13.57
C GLY A 149 7.37 -9.09 -12.25
N TRP A 150 6.93 -10.02 -11.40
CA TRP A 150 6.41 -9.71 -10.08
C TRP A 150 7.45 -9.07 -9.17
N LYS A 151 7.02 -8.04 -8.45
CA LYS A 151 7.85 -7.27 -7.54
C LYS A 151 7.04 -6.77 -6.34
N GLU A 152 7.65 -6.83 -5.18
CA GLU A 152 7.09 -6.35 -3.91
C GLU A 152 6.84 -4.82 -3.92
N LEU A 153 5.62 -4.43 -3.56
CA LEU A 153 5.20 -3.07 -3.25
C LEU A 153 5.16 -2.81 -1.74
N LEU A 154 4.58 -3.75 -1.00
CA LEU A 154 4.51 -3.75 0.46
C LEU A 154 4.81 -5.14 1.01
N GLY A 155 5.51 -5.20 2.13
CA GLY A 155 5.58 -6.37 3.00
C GLY A 155 4.62 -6.20 4.18
N VAL A 156 3.92 -7.27 4.55
CA VAL A 156 3.16 -7.36 5.80
C VAL A 156 3.75 -8.50 6.61
N ALA A 157 4.40 -8.16 7.73
CA ALA A 157 5.13 -9.10 8.56
C ALA A 157 4.49 -9.23 9.94
N ASN A 158 4.30 -10.46 10.41
CA ASN A 158 4.03 -10.76 11.82
C ASN A 158 5.36 -10.97 12.54
N ARG A 159 5.86 -9.91 13.18
CA ARG A 159 7.20 -9.87 13.81
C ARG A 159 7.23 -10.47 15.22
N GLY A 160 6.10 -11.00 15.70
CA GLY A 160 6.01 -11.49 17.07
C GLY A 160 6.34 -10.37 18.06
N ASP A 161 7.07 -10.73 19.11
CA ASP A 161 7.57 -9.84 20.15
C ASP A 161 9.08 -9.54 20.01
N TYR A 162 9.68 -9.89 18.86
CA TYR A 162 11.13 -9.87 18.69
C TYR A 162 11.74 -8.50 18.94
N ASP A 163 11.26 -7.45 18.26
CA ASP A 163 11.87 -6.12 18.34
C ASP A 163 11.80 -5.56 19.76
N ILE A 164 10.64 -5.73 20.40
CA ILE A 164 10.40 -5.25 21.75
C ILE A 164 11.30 -5.98 22.75
N THR A 165 11.41 -7.31 22.64
CA THR A 165 12.25 -8.12 23.54
C THR A 165 13.74 -7.82 23.35
N GLN A 166 14.20 -7.64 22.10
CA GLN A 166 15.58 -7.25 21.83
C GLN A 166 15.88 -5.84 22.37
N HIS A 167 15.00 -4.86 22.15
CA HIS A 167 15.18 -3.52 22.71
C HIS A 167 15.13 -3.49 24.24
N ALA A 168 14.26 -4.28 24.86
CA ALA A 168 14.22 -4.42 26.32
C ALA A 168 15.54 -5.00 26.85
N LYS A 169 16.06 -6.06 26.23
CA LYS A 169 17.35 -6.67 26.57
C LYS A 169 18.51 -5.70 26.38
N GLY A 170 18.58 -5.01 25.25
CA GLY A 170 19.67 -4.08 24.94
C GLY A 170 19.67 -2.81 25.79
N SER A 171 18.48 -2.34 26.20
CA SER A 171 18.35 -1.12 27.01
C SER A 171 18.29 -1.35 28.52
N GLY A 172 18.04 -2.59 28.96
CA GLY A 172 17.77 -2.93 30.36
C GLY A 172 16.44 -2.38 30.91
N LYS A 173 15.57 -1.84 30.05
CA LYS A 173 14.28 -1.26 30.46
C LYS A 173 13.13 -2.22 30.24
N ASP A 174 12.21 -2.28 31.19
CA ASP A 174 10.97 -3.05 31.08
C ASP A 174 10.05 -2.43 30.02
N MET A 175 9.88 -3.14 28.91
CA MET A 175 8.99 -2.77 27.82
C MET A 175 7.58 -3.38 27.95
N SER A 176 7.28 -4.22 28.95
CA SER A 176 5.92 -4.76 29.09
C SER A 176 4.85 -3.68 29.26
N LEU A 177 3.65 -3.99 28.76
CA LEU A 177 2.41 -3.26 29.03
C LEU A 177 1.65 -4.00 30.14
N TYR A 178 0.76 -3.28 30.82
CA TYR A 178 -0.11 -3.85 31.85
C TYR A 178 -1.51 -4.05 31.28
N ASP A 179 -2.05 -5.25 31.43
CA ASP A 179 -3.45 -5.55 31.13
C ASP A 179 -4.29 -5.46 32.40
N GLU A 180 -5.27 -4.57 32.42
CA GLU A 180 -6.14 -4.38 33.56
C GLU A 180 -7.10 -5.55 33.78
N ALA A 181 -7.48 -6.27 32.73
CA ALA A 181 -8.42 -7.38 32.82
C ALA A 181 -7.78 -8.60 33.51
N SER A 182 -6.59 -9.02 33.04
CA SER A 182 -5.84 -10.13 33.67
C SER A 182 -5.02 -9.71 34.89
N LYS A 183 -4.80 -8.40 35.09
CA LYS A 183 -3.87 -7.82 36.07
C LYS A 183 -2.41 -8.28 35.88
N GLN A 184 -2.05 -8.69 34.67
CA GLN A 184 -0.72 -9.18 34.33
C GLN A 184 0.01 -8.24 33.37
N LYS A 185 1.34 -8.39 33.34
CA LYS A 185 2.20 -7.73 32.36
C LYS A 185 2.36 -8.63 31.15
N PHE A 186 2.34 -8.04 29.97
CA PHE A 186 2.56 -8.75 28.71
C PHE A 186 3.45 -7.94 27.77
N VAL A 187 4.05 -8.62 26.80
CA VAL A 187 4.74 -8.00 25.67
C VAL A 187 3.83 -8.14 24.44
N PRO A 188 3.45 -7.03 23.77
CA PRO A 188 2.60 -7.13 22.61
C PRO A 188 3.33 -7.78 21.44
N VAL A 189 2.56 -8.43 20.58
CA VAL A 189 3.00 -8.87 19.26
C VAL A 189 2.84 -7.72 18.27
N VAL A 190 3.75 -7.65 17.30
CA VAL A 190 3.79 -6.60 16.28
C VAL A 190 3.43 -7.18 14.92
N ILE A 191 2.46 -6.56 14.25
CA ILE A 191 2.18 -6.75 12.83
C ILE A 191 2.60 -5.48 12.11
N GLU A 192 3.44 -5.63 11.09
CA GLU A 192 4.06 -4.53 10.37
C GLU A 192 3.71 -4.57 8.88
N PRO A 193 2.77 -3.73 8.43
CA PRO A 193 2.72 -3.27 7.05
C PRO A 193 3.82 -2.25 6.78
N SER A 194 4.66 -2.52 5.78
CA SER A 194 5.77 -1.67 5.36
C SER A 194 5.78 -1.55 3.84
N GLY A 195 5.83 -0.33 3.31
CA GLY A 195 5.69 -0.06 1.88
C GLY A 195 6.60 1.06 1.37
N GLY A 196 7.18 0.86 0.20
CA GLY A 196 7.95 1.87 -0.50
C GLY A 196 7.05 2.76 -1.36
N ILE A 197 6.87 4.02 -0.98
CA ILE A 197 5.98 4.97 -1.69
C ILE A 197 6.41 5.13 -3.15
N ASP A 198 7.70 5.20 -3.42
CA ASP A 198 8.26 5.35 -4.77
C ASP A 198 7.90 4.16 -5.68
N ARG A 199 7.86 2.94 -5.12
CA ARG A 199 7.45 1.73 -5.87
C ARG A 199 5.95 1.70 -6.11
N ILE A 200 5.15 2.07 -5.11
CA ILE A 200 3.69 2.16 -5.24
C ILE A 200 3.33 3.20 -6.31
N PHE A 201 3.99 4.36 -6.29
CA PHE A 201 3.83 5.40 -7.30
C PHE A 201 4.17 4.89 -8.71
N LEU A 202 5.29 4.18 -8.87
CA LEU A 202 5.65 3.60 -10.16
C LEU A 202 4.61 2.56 -10.63
N ALA A 203 4.12 1.71 -9.74
CA ALA A 203 3.07 0.74 -10.07
C ALA A 203 1.79 1.42 -10.56
N LEU A 204 1.35 2.49 -9.88
CA LEU A 204 0.17 3.26 -10.28
C LEU A 204 0.34 3.88 -11.67
N LEU A 205 1.52 4.40 -11.99
CA LEU A 205 1.81 4.93 -13.33
C LEU A 205 1.79 3.83 -14.39
N VAL A 206 2.44 2.70 -14.13
CA VAL A 206 2.52 1.58 -15.07
C VAL A 206 1.14 0.98 -15.33
N ASP A 207 0.35 0.75 -14.28
CA ASP A 207 -0.96 0.10 -14.39
C ASP A 207 -2.01 1.01 -15.05
N ALA A 208 -1.85 2.33 -14.91
CA ALA A 208 -2.72 3.34 -15.51
C ALA A 208 -2.36 3.68 -16.97
N PHE A 209 -1.17 3.31 -17.45
CA PHE A 209 -0.68 3.69 -18.78
C PHE A 209 -1.34 2.88 -19.91
N GLU A 210 -1.84 3.57 -20.92
CA GLU A 210 -2.40 2.98 -22.13
C GLU A 210 -1.94 3.76 -23.37
N GLU A 211 -1.46 3.04 -24.38
CA GLU A 211 -1.24 3.57 -25.73
C GLU A 211 -2.51 3.39 -26.57
N LYS A 212 -3.14 4.50 -26.98
CA LYS A 212 -4.33 4.49 -27.85
C LYS A 212 -3.97 4.90 -29.27
N PRO A 213 -4.48 4.21 -30.31
CA PRO A 213 -4.42 4.73 -31.67
C PRO A 213 -5.11 6.10 -31.77
N ASP A 214 -4.46 7.05 -32.43
CA ASP A 214 -5.01 8.35 -32.75
C ASP A 214 -4.81 8.66 -34.25
N LYS A 215 -5.50 9.68 -34.78
CA LYS A 215 -5.50 10.02 -36.20
C LYS A 215 -4.10 10.23 -36.78
N GLU A 216 -3.15 10.68 -35.96
CA GLU A 216 -1.77 11.02 -36.37
C GLU A 216 -0.71 10.13 -35.72
N GLY A 217 -1.09 9.05 -35.03
CA GLY A 217 -0.13 8.14 -34.39
C GLY A 217 -0.68 7.45 -33.15
N VAL A 218 0.05 7.57 -32.04
CA VAL A 218 -0.31 6.99 -30.75
C VAL A 218 -0.48 8.12 -29.74
N ARG A 219 -1.57 8.07 -28.98
CA ARG A 219 -1.82 8.93 -27.84
C ARG A 219 -1.67 8.13 -26.55
N ASN A 220 -0.82 8.63 -25.67
CA ASN A 220 -0.62 8.03 -24.36
C ASN A 220 -1.64 8.58 -23.38
N VAL A 221 -2.29 7.69 -22.62
CA VAL A 221 -3.29 8.05 -21.61
C VAL A 221 -2.90 7.43 -20.28
N LEU A 222 -2.96 8.23 -19.22
CA LEU A 222 -2.83 7.75 -17.84
C LEU A 222 -4.21 7.75 -17.18
N HIS A 223 -4.77 6.57 -16.95
CA HIS A 223 -6.05 6.37 -16.26
C HIS A 223 -5.91 6.43 -14.74
N LEU A 224 -5.31 7.51 -14.24
CA LEU A 224 -5.13 7.70 -12.79
C LEU A 224 -6.49 7.86 -12.10
N HIS A 225 -6.61 7.29 -10.91
CA HIS A 225 -7.79 7.53 -10.07
C HIS A 225 -7.87 9.03 -9.72
N PRO A 226 -9.07 9.65 -9.69
CA PRO A 226 -9.21 11.10 -9.48
C PRO A 226 -8.56 11.63 -8.20
N GLU A 227 -8.48 10.81 -7.14
CA GLU A 227 -7.84 11.19 -5.87
C GLU A 227 -6.31 11.33 -5.95
N ILE A 228 -5.67 10.70 -6.95
CA ILE A 228 -4.21 10.75 -7.14
C ILE A 228 -3.80 11.50 -8.42
N ALA A 229 -4.76 11.96 -9.21
CA ALA A 229 -4.48 12.72 -10.42
C ALA A 229 -3.82 14.07 -10.05
N PRO A 230 -2.68 14.45 -10.66
CA PRO A 230 -1.99 15.69 -10.33
C PRO A 230 -2.81 16.94 -10.70
N VAL A 231 -3.65 16.82 -11.73
CA VAL A 231 -4.65 17.79 -12.13
C VAL A 231 -5.97 17.05 -12.21
N THR A 232 -6.96 17.49 -11.42
CA THR A 232 -8.27 16.83 -11.37
C THR A 232 -9.19 17.32 -12.48
N VAL A 233 -9.09 18.61 -12.85
CA VAL A 233 -9.94 19.22 -13.89
C VAL A 233 -9.15 20.16 -14.78
N ALA A 234 -9.25 19.99 -16.10
CA ALA A 234 -8.69 20.93 -17.06
C ALA A 234 -9.81 21.70 -17.79
N VAL A 235 -9.66 23.01 -17.91
CA VAL A 235 -10.65 23.90 -18.54
C VAL A 235 -10.10 24.46 -19.84
N PHE A 236 -10.67 24.04 -20.96
CA PHE A 236 -10.23 24.40 -22.30
C PHE A 236 -11.35 25.10 -23.07
N PRO A 237 -11.34 26.45 -23.21
CA PRO A 237 -12.32 27.12 -24.06
C PRO A 237 -12.11 26.71 -25.53
N LEU A 238 -13.21 26.48 -26.26
CA LEU A 238 -13.13 25.98 -27.64
C LEU A 238 -12.26 26.89 -28.54
N MET A 239 -12.39 28.20 -28.37
CA MET A 239 -11.58 29.21 -29.06
C MET A 239 -11.41 30.46 -28.19
N LYS A 240 -10.48 31.33 -28.57
CA LYS A 240 -10.16 32.57 -27.83
C LYS A 240 -11.17 33.70 -28.04
N LYS A 241 -11.96 33.65 -29.11
CA LYS A 241 -12.87 34.73 -29.51
C LYS A 241 -14.27 34.54 -28.91
N ASP A 242 -15.13 35.50 -29.18
CA ASP A 242 -16.57 35.46 -28.88
C ASP A 242 -16.92 35.30 -27.40
N GLY A 243 -16.04 35.79 -26.51
CA GLY A 243 -16.25 35.74 -25.06
C GLY A 243 -16.01 34.35 -24.43
N LEU A 244 -15.57 33.36 -25.20
CA LEU A 244 -15.42 31.98 -24.72
C LEU A 244 -14.21 31.83 -23.79
N ALA A 245 -13.13 32.58 -24.01
CA ALA A 245 -11.99 32.60 -23.11
C ALA A 245 -12.38 33.15 -21.73
N GLU A 246 -13.16 34.24 -21.70
CA GLU A 246 -13.66 34.87 -20.49
C GLU A 246 -14.60 33.94 -19.71
N LYS A 247 -15.51 33.24 -20.42
CA LYS A 247 -16.38 32.22 -19.82
C LYS A 247 -15.57 31.03 -19.28
N GLY A 248 -14.59 30.55 -20.05
CA GLY A 248 -13.69 29.48 -19.61
C GLY A 248 -12.94 29.86 -18.34
N ARG A 249 -12.43 31.10 -18.26
CA ARG A 249 -11.79 31.62 -17.05
C ARG A 249 -12.76 31.70 -15.88
N ALA A 250 -14.00 32.13 -16.09
CA ALA A 250 -15.00 32.17 -15.03
C ALA A 250 -15.26 30.77 -14.44
N VAL A 251 -15.40 29.75 -15.30
CA VAL A 251 -15.54 28.34 -14.89
C VAL A 251 -14.30 27.85 -14.14
N PHE A 252 -13.10 28.13 -14.66
CA PHE A 252 -11.84 27.79 -14.00
C PHE A 252 -11.73 28.41 -12.60
N GLU A 253 -12.06 29.68 -12.46
CA GLU A 253 -12.03 30.40 -11.18
C GLU A 253 -13.04 29.87 -10.15
N GLU A 254 -14.15 29.28 -10.61
CA GLU A 254 -15.09 28.58 -9.73
C GLU A 254 -14.55 27.22 -9.29
N LEU A 255 -14.07 26.41 -10.25
CA LEU A 255 -13.62 25.04 -10.00
C LEU A 255 -12.33 24.97 -9.15
N ARG A 256 -11.39 25.90 -9.36
CA ARG A 256 -10.11 25.92 -8.62
C ARG A 256 -10.26 26.15 -7.11
N LYS A 257 -11.46 26.51 -6.63
CA LYS A 257 -11.78 26.61 -5.21
C LYS A 257 -11.95 25.24 -4.55
N HIS A 258 -12.21 24.21 -5.36
CA HIS A 258 -12.56 22.86 -4.92
C HIS A 258 -11.59 21.80 -5.45
N PHE A 259 -10.91 22.07 -6.57
CA PHE A 259 -10.07 21.09 -7.26
C PHE A 259 -8.72 21.69 -7.66
N VAL A 260 -7.74 20.81 -7.90
CA VAL A 260 -6.51 21.19 -8.61
C VAL A 260 -6.85 21.30 -10.09
N CYS A 261 -6.79 22.51 -10.63
CA CYS A 261 -7.23 22.80 -11.98
C CYS A 261 -6.11 23.31 -12.88
N GLU A 262 -6.25 23.04 -14.18
CA GLU A 262 -5.44 23.62 -15.24
C GLU A 262 -6.33 24.37 -16.24
N TYR A 263 -5.81 25.45 -16.83
CA TYR A 263 -6.49 26.22 -17.87
C TYR A 263 -5.56 26.38 -19.07
N ASP A 264 -6.05 26.03 -20.25
CA ASP A 264 -5.31 26.24 -21.50
C ASP A 264 -6.24 26.65 -22.67
N GLU A 265 -5.86 27.73 -23.34
CA GLU A 265 -6.54 28.28 -24.52
C GLU A 265 -5.63 28.30 -25.76
N SER A 266 -4.44 27.71 -25.67
CA SER A 266 -3.43 27.71 -26.73
C SER A 266 -3.62 26.52 -27.68
N GLY A 267 -3.42 26.75 -28.98
CA GLY A 267 -3.53 25.70 -30.00
C GLY A 267 -4.95 25.17 -30.25
N SER A 268 -5.02 24.07 -31.01
CA SER A 268 -6.29 23.40 -31.31
C SER A 268 -6.85 22.68 -30.08
N ILE A 269 -8.16 22.42 -30.06
CA ILE A 269 -8.78 21.66 -28.95
C ILE A 269 -8.22 20.23 -28.87
N GLY A 270 -7.94 19.60 -30.02
CA GLY A 270 -7.34 18.26 -30.08
C GLY A 270 -5.97 18.21 -29.42
N ARG A 271 -5.12 19.22 -29.67
CA ARG A 271 -3.80 19.32 -29.04
C ARG A 271 -3.85 19.49 -27.52
N ARG A 272 -4.90 20.15 -27.00
CA ARG A 272 -5.08 20.35 -25.56
C ARG A 272 -5.66 19.13 -24.87
N TYR A 273 -6.44 18.33 -25.59
CA TYR A 273 -6.87 17.03 -25.08
C TYR A 273 -5.73 16.02 -25.09
N ALA A 274 -4.89 16.00 -26.14
CA ALA A 274 -3.78 15.07 -26.31
C ALA A 274 -2.83 15.08 -25.11
#